data_AF-A0A3C1UCN8-F1
#
_entry.id   AF-A0A3C1UCN8-F1
#
_cell.length_a   1.000
_cell.length_b   1.000
_cell.length_c   1.000
_cell.angle_alpha   90.00
_cell.angle_beta   90.00
_cell.angle_gamma   90.00
#
_symmetry.space_group_name_H-M   'P 1'
#
loop_
_entity.id
_entity.type
_entity.pdbx_description
1 polymer ?
#
loop_
_entity_poly.entity_id
_entity_poly.type
_entity_poly.pdbx_seq_one_letter_code
_entity_poly.pdbx_strand_id
1 'polypeptide(L)'
;MITTYLRLIWAYLQIGLFGFGGGYAMLSLIQGLVVGKDWCPQITTQTFTDIVAISQMTPGPIGINSATYIGYVATGSVLGSIVATFTVVLPPFILVLYASHFIARHQESA
;
A
#
# COMPACT_ATOMS: atom_id res chain seq x y z
N MET A 1 -14.81 1.00 13.17
CA MET A 1 -14.50 -0.35 12.64
C MET A 1 -14.62 -0.36 11.13
N ILE A 2 -15.81 -0.53 10.53
CA ILE A 2 -15.98 -0.61 9.05
C ILE A 2 -15.48 0.63 8.29
N THR A 3 -15.69 1.83 8.86
CA THR A 3 -15.22 3.09 8.28
C THR A 3 -13.69 3.18 8.16
N THR A 4 -12.95 2.58 9.09
CA THR A 4 -11.49 2.52 9.07
C THR A 4 -11.01 1.64 7.92
N TYR A 5 -11.61 0.46 7.71
CA TYR A 5 -11.28 -0.43 6.60
C TYR A 5 -11.53 0.24 5.24
N LEU A 6 -12.67 0.92 5.06
CA LEU A 6 -12.98 1.60 3.81
C LEU A 6 -11.99 2.73 3.51
N ARG A 7 -11.59 3.51 4.53
CA ARG A 7 -10.59 4.58 4.38
C ARG A 7 -9.20 4.02 4.12
N LEU A 8 -8.85 2.91 4.76
CA LEU A 8 -7.59 2.19 4.51
C LEU A 8 -7.53 1.69 3.07
N ILE A 9 -8.60 1.05 2.59
CA ILE A 9 -8.72 0.61 1.19
C ILE A 9 -8.57 1.81 0.25
N TRP A 10 -9.31 2.89 0.50
CA TRP A 10 -9.23 4.08 -0.35
C TRP A 10 -7.82 4.67 -0.42
N ALA A 11 -7.15 4.82 0.73
CA ALA A 11 -5.78 5.30 0.80
C ALA A 11 -4.81 4.38 0.05
N TYR A 12 -4.86 3.07 0.31
CA TYR A 12 -3.95 2.11 -0.33
C TYR A 12 -4.23 1.88 -1.82
N LEU A 13 -5.45 2.13 -2.28
CA LEU A 13 -5.79 2.12 -3.69
C LEU A 13 -5.14 3.31 -4.40
N GLN A 14 -5.17 4.50 -3.79
CA GLN A 14 -4.42 5.67 -4.29
C GLN A 14 -2.91 5.41 -4.28
N ILE A 15 -2.38 4.83 -3.20
CA ILE A 15 -0.96 4.49 -3.10
C ILE A 15 -0.55 3.46 -4.17
N GLY A 16 -1.38 2.44 -4.42
CA GLY A 16 -1.12 1.44 -5.45
C GLY A 16 -1.18 2.00 -6.88
N LEU A 17 -2.06 2.97 -7.13
CA LEU A 17 -2.18 3.63 -8.44
C LEU A 17 -1.11 4.69 -8.69
N PHE A 18 -0.69 5.43 -7.66
CA PHE A 18 0.22 6.59 -7.81
C PHE A 18 1.60 6.37 -7.20
N GLY A 19 1.88 5.19 -6.63
CA GLY A 19 3.15 4.81 -6.01
C GLY A 19 4.30 4.55 -6.99
N PHE A 20 4.33 5.25 -8.12
CA PHE A 20 5.44 5.22 -9.07
C PHE A 20 6.64 5.98 -8.49
N GLY A 21 7.85 5.42 -8.62
CA GLY A 21 9.07 5.99 -8.01
C GLY A 21 9.72 5.11 -6.93
N GLY A 22 9.28 3.85 -6.80
CA GLY A 22 9.89 2.86 -5.92
C GLY A 22 9.42 2.94 -4.46
N GLY A 23 10.15 2.26 -3.57
CA GLY A 23 9.75 2.10 -2.17
C GLY A 23 9.60 3.40 -1.39
N TYR A 24 10.51 4.36 -1.58
CA TYR A 24 10.49 5.63 -0.86
C TYR A 24 9.38 6.58 -1.32
N ALA A 25 9.05 6.60 -2.61
CA ALA A 25 7.91 7.34 -3.13
C ALA A 25 6.60 6.82 -2.50
N MET A 26 6.48 5.49 -2.37
CA MET A 26 5.34 4.87 -1.71
C MET A 26 5.24 5.26 -0.22
N LEU A 27 6.37 5.28 0.51
CA LEU A 27 6.40 5.73 1.90
C LEU A 27 5.97 7.20 2.06
N SER A 28 6.39 8.08 1.15
CA SER A 28 5.96 9.49 1.16
C SER A 28 4.44 9.63 0.99
N LEU A 29 3.84 8.85 0.07
CA LEU A 29 2.39 8.82 -0.10
C LEU A 29 1.67 8.28 1.14
N ILE A 30 2.19 7.20 1.73
CA ILE A 30 1.66 6.63 2.97
C ILE A 30 1.69 7.67 4.09
N GLN A 31 2.80 8.40 4.23
CA GLN A 31 2.95 9.45 5.22
C GLN A 31 1.88 10.54 5.05
N GLY A 32 1.63 11.00 3.82
CA GLY A 32 0.63 12.03 3.55
C GLY A 32 -0.83 11.58 3.72
N LEU A 33 -1.11 10.29 3.49
CA LEU A 33 -2.47 9.75 3.44
C LEU A 33 -2.93 9.07 4.74
N VAL A 34 -2.00 8.53 5.53
CA VAL A 34 -2.33 7.69 6.71
C VAL A 34 -1.86 8.33 8.03
N VAL A 35 -0.66 8.91 8.05
CA VAL A 35 -0.05 9.39 9.31
C VAL A 35 -0.77 10.63 9.83
N GLY A 36 -1.12 10.63 11.11
CA GLY A 36 -1.76 11.77 11.78
C GLY A 36 -3.18 12.08 11.30
N LYS A 37 -3.87 11.13 10.67
CA LYS A 37 -5.27 11.30 10.27
C LYS A 37 -6.21 10.90 11.41
N ASP A 38 -7.32 11.63 11.55
CA ASP A 38 -8.33 11.40 12.60
C ASP A 38 -8.94 9.99 12.58
N TRP A 39 -8.94 9.33 11.41
CA TRP A 39 -9.48 7.99 11.25
C TRP A 39 -8.48 6.88 11.61
N CYS A 40 -7.19 7.22 11.81
CA CYS A 40 -6.12 6.32 12.20
C CYS A 40 -5.19 6.99 13.23
N PRO A 41 -5.70 7.35 14.42
CA PRO A 41 -4.92 8.06 15.44
C PRO A 41 -3.76 7.22 16.00
N GLN A 42 -3.79 5.90 15.81
CA GLN A 42 -2.74 4.98 16.24
C GLN A 42 -1.43 5.19 15.46
N ILE A 43 -1.51 5.75 14.25
CA ILE A 43 -0.33 5.95 13.40
C ILE A 43 0.14 7.39 13.51
N THR A 44 1.02 7.58 14.50
CA THR A 44 1.78 8.82 14.69
C THR A 44 3.04 8.82 13.81
N THR A 45 3.69 9.96 13.67
CA THR A 45 4.99 10.06 12.95
C THR A 45 6.06 9.15 13.56
N GLN A 46 6.04 8.97 14.88
CA GLN A 46 6.97 8.07 15.57
C GLN A 46 6.65 6.61 15.24
N THR A 47 5.38 6.20 15.39
CA THR A 47 4.92 4.86 15.03
C THR A 47 5.20 4.53 13.56
N PHE A 48 5.03 5.50 12.66
CA PHE A 48 5.34 5.33 11.25
C PHE A 48 6.83 5.08 11.03
N THR A 49 7.70 5.82 11.70
CA THR A 49 9.16 5.61 11.65
C THR A 49 9.53 4.20 12.14
N ASP A 50 8.92 3.73 13.22
CA ASP A 50 9.14 2.39 13.75
C ASP A 50 8.69 1.31 12.74
N ILE A 51 7.53 1.51 12.11
CA ILE A 51 7.04 0.61 11.06
C ILE A 51 7.99 0.58 9.85
N VAL A 52 8.54 1.74 9.45
CA VAL A 52 9.51 1.81 8.35
C VAL A 52 10.79 1.05 8.71
N ALA A 53 11.29 1.20 9.93
CA ALA A 53 12.45 0.45 10.41
C ALA A 53 12.20 -1.06 10.36
N ILE A 54 11.03 -1.52 10.85
CA ILE A 54 10.61 -2.93 10.81
C ILE A 54 10.49 -3.43 9.35
N SER A 55 9.95 -2.59 8.47
CA SER A 55 9.76 -2.92 7.06
C SER A 55 11.08 -3.08 6.31
N GLN A 56 12.15 -2.39 6.74
CA GLN A 56 13.49 -2.49 6.16
C GLN A 56 14.30 -3.69 6.68
N MET A 57 14.14 -4.05 7.95
CA MET A 57 14.76 -5.27 8.50
C MET A 57 14.11 -6.54 7.96
N THR A 58 12.86 -6.46 7.50
CA THR A 58 12.14 -7.58 6.89
C THR A 58 12.51 -7.67 5.40
N PRO A 59 12.91 -8.85 4.88
CA PRO A 59 13.19 -9.00 3.45
C PRO A 59 11.95 -8.72 2.60
N GLY A 60 12.15 -8.10 1.43
CA GLY A 60 11.09 -7.84 0.45
C GLY A 60 10.82 -6.36 0.19
N PRO A 61 9.76 -6.04 -0.56
CA PRO A 61 9.45 -4.66 -0.95
C PRO A 61 8.96 -3.85 0.24
N ILE A 62 9.72 -2.81 0.60
CA ILE A 62 9.43 -1.92 1.74
C ILE A 62 8.00 -1.36 1.74
N GLY A 63 7.46 -1.05 0.56
CA GLY A 63 6.09 -0.53 0.41
C GLY A 63 5.00 -1.56 0.76
N ILE A 64 5.22 -2.83 0.43
CA ILE A 64 4.28 -3.92 0.75
C ILE A 64 4.41 -4.30 2.23
N ASN A 65 5.64 -4.40 2.74
CA ASN A 65 5.90 -4.71 4.14
C ASN A 65 5.28 -3.65 5.06
N SER A 66 5.48 -2.36 4.73
CA SER A 66 4.88 -1.25 5.48
C SER A 66 3.35 -1.24 5.37
N ALA A 67 2.77 -1.51 4.19
CA ALA A 67 1.32 -1.65 4.03
C ALA A 67 0.73 -2.74 4.94
N THR A 68 1.41 -3.88 5.03
CA THR A 68 0.99 -5.02 5.86
C THR A 68 0.98 -4.66 7.35
N TYR A 69 2.05 -4.01 7.83
CA TYR A 69 2.17 -3.59 9.22
C TYR A 69 1.19 -2.46 9.58
N ILE A 70 1.04 -1.47 8.70
CA ILE A 70 0.10 -0.37 8.88
C ILE A 70 -1.34 -0.89 8.95
N GLY A 71 -1.70 -1.85 8.10
CA GLY A 71 -3.03 -2.48 8.16
C GLY A 71 -3.31 -3.16 9.49
N TYR A 72 -2.29 -3.78 10.10
CA TYR A 72 -2.41 -4.35 11.45
C TYR A 72 -2.62 -3.26 12.50
N VAL A 73 -1.74 -2.26 12.54
CA VAL A 73 -1.74 -1.20 13.56
C VAL A 73 -3.01 -0.34 13.47
N ALA A 74 -3.49 -0.06 12.26
CA ALA A 74 -4.69 0.75 12.03
C ALA A 74 -5.98 0.06 12.49
N THR A 75 -6.03 -1.27 12.48
CA THR A 75 -7.27 -2.03 12.71
C THR A 75 -7.22 -2.92 13.96
N GLY A 76 -6.02 -3.15 14.51
CA GLY A 76 -5.77 -4.14 15.56
C GLY A 76 -6.01 -5.59 15.12
N SER A 77 -6.07 -5.87 13.82
CA SER A 77 -6.47 -7.17 13.29
C SER A 77 -5.59 -7.61 12.12
N VAL A 78 -5.34 -8.92 12.04
CA VAL A 78 -4.69 -9.57 10.88
C VAL A 78 -5.49 -9.33 9.59
N LEU A 79 -6.81 -9.17 9.68
CA LEU A 79 -7.63 -8.85 8.51
C LEU A 79 -7.27 -7.49 7.91
N GLY A 80 -6.90 -6.50 8.73
CA GLY A 80 -6.46 -5.20 8.23
C GLY A 80 -5.16 -5.28 7.44
N SER A 81 -4.22 -6.13 7.88
CA SER A 81 -2.99 -6.43 7.12
C SER A 81 -3.31 -7.01 5.75
N ILE A 82 -4.15 -8.07 5.70
CA ILE A 82 -4.52 -8.71 4.44
C ILE A 82 -5.18 -7.71 3.50
N VAL A 83 -6.13 -6.92 4.00
CA VAL A 83 -6.84 -5.90 3.21
C VAL A 83 -5.89 -4.83 2.67
N ALA A 84 -5.00 -4.28 3.48
CA ALA A 84 -4.04 -3.26 3.04
C ALA A 84 -3.08 -3.81 1.97
N THR A 85 -2.53 -5.00 2.21
CA THR A 85 -1.59 -5.67 1.30
C THR A 85 -2.24 -6.04 -0.03
N PHE A 86 -3.45 -6.60 -0.01
CA PHE A 86 -4.17 -6.88 -1.25
C PHE A 86 -4.51 -5.60 -2.00
N THR A 87 -4.96 -4.56 -1.29
CA THR A 87 -5.39 -3.31 -1.93
C THR A 87 -4.24 -2.56 -2.57
N VAL A 88 -3.03 -2.59 -2.00
CA VAL A 88 -1.87 -1.91 -2.60
C VAL A 88 -1.33 -2.66 -3.83
N VAL A 89 -1.44 -3.99 -3.85
CA VAL A 89 -0.94 -4.84 -4.95
C VAL A 89 -1.92 -4.92 -6.12
N LEU A 90 -3.23 -4.87 -5.85
CA LEU A 90 -4.27 -5.11 -6.85
C LEU A 90 -4.27 -4.08 -8.02
N PRO A 91 -4.18 -2.76 -7.79
CA PRO A 91 -4.15 -1.78 -8.89
C PRO A 91 -2.95 -1.97 -9.85
N PRO A 92 -1.68 -2.02 -9.39
CA PRO A 92 -0.56 -2.20 -10.31
C PRO A 92 -0.60 -3.58 -10.98
N PHE A 93 -1.09 -4.62 -10.29
CA PHE A 93 -1.28 -5.93 -10.90
C PHE A 93 -2.27 -5.90 -12.09
N ILE A 94 -3.42 -5.24 -11.93
CA ILE A 94 -4.40 -5.07 -13.02
C ILE A 94 -3.81 -4.27 -14.17
N LEU A 95 -3.08 -3.18 -13.88
CA LEU A 95 -2.43 -2.35 -14.91
C LEU A 95 -1.41 -3.16 -15.73
N VAL A 96 -0.60 -3.99 -15.06
CA VAL A 96 0.38 -4.86 -15.72
C VAL A 96 -0.31 -5.92 -16.57
N LEU A 97 -1.37 -6.57 -16.06
CA LEU A 97 -2.13 -7.55 -16.85
C LEU A 97 -2.76 -6.93 -18.10
N TYR A 98 -3.35 -5.74 -17.97
CA TYR A 98 -3.93 -5.01 -19.09
C TYR A 98 -2.86 -4.63 -20.13
N ALA A 99 -1.73 -4.07 -19.67
CA ALA A 99 -0.62 -3.71 -20.54
C ALA A 99 -0.02 -4.93 -21.24
N SER A 100 0.18 -6.04 -20.51
CA SER A 100 0.69 -7.30 -21.05
C SER A 100 -0.24 -7.87 -22.14
N HIS A 101 -1.56 -7.88 -21.90
CA HIS A 101 -2.54 -8.31 -22.89
C HIS A 101 -2.52 -7.41 -24.14
N PHE A 102 -2.44 -6.08 -23.95
CA PHE A 102 -2.38 -5.12 -25.04
C PHE A 102 -1.12 -5.28 -25.91
N ILE A 103 0.03 -5.49 -25.27
CA ILE A 103 1.31 -5.72 -25.96
C ILE A 103 1.26 -7.04 -26.73
N ALA A 104 0.86 -8.14 -26.09
CA ALA A 104 0.79 -9.45 -26.73
C ALA A 104 -0.10 -9.45 -27.98
N ARG A 105 -1.22 -8.70 -27.94
CA ARG A 105 -2.13 -8.57 -29.09
C ARG A 105 -1.50 -7.87 -30.31
N HIS A 106 -0.51 -6.99 -30.10
CA HIS A 106 0.12 -6.21 -31.18
C HIS A 106 1.55 -6.68 -31.49
N GLN A 107 2.04 -7.73 -30.83
CA GLN A 107 3.37 -8.30 -31.10
C GLN A 107 3.45 -8.97 -32.49
N GLU A 108 2.34 -9.42 -33.07
CA GLU A 108 2.28 -10.00 -34.42
C GLU A 108 2.13 -8.96 -35.55
N SER A 109 2.13 -7.66 -35.23
CA SER A 109 1.98 -6.57 -36.21
C SER A 109 3.31 -5.96 -36.69
N ALA A 110 4.44 -6.65 -36.46
CA ALA A 110 5.77 -6.25 -36.91
C ALA A 110 6.31 -7.21 -37.98
#